data_AF-A0A7J6N390-F1
#
_entry.id   AF-A0A7J6N390-F1
#
_cell.length_a   1.000
_cell.length_b   1.000
_cell.length_c   1.000
_cell.angle_alpha   90.00
_cell.angle_beta   90.00
_cell.angle_gamma   90.00
#
_symmetry.space_group_name_H-M   'P 1'
#
loop_
_entity.id
_entity.type
_entity.pdbx_description
1 polymer ?
#
loop_
_entity_poly.entity_id
_entity_poly.type
_entity_poly.pdbx_seq_one_letter_code
_entity_poly.pdbx_strand_id
1 'polypeptide(L)'
;MGRAKKGSKAPPTSRSAIVLSTGDILDAARDLRELPVTLGDNITFHRGGKLSKAILDKIIDITRDNMKSSYDAALGWDNWDDHVKRDEMTHKNSRFLLEWKNSTLPHSPDDLVAFVHFRFERADDDDQESVLYVYEIQVVPSHQRQGVGRQLMQLVESIAVQLGIDKIMLTCLKNRPEGLAFYKSKLHYELHRSSPEICERPAISDYLPPLEQRRDRRRRPGSISGFFTWAHDKFMERPLLNGMVLVNCIVYGAWRCTAFSFRVTPREGERLRRFLMNNFTCSWDDLVTKGRWHQSILYGFSHITFPHFIFNTWLLYFIGRPLYDRLGSEKEFGAIYVSGLLAGALAETLACRNRTTPLVGASSGVMALLASLSVLEPNRWWYMLFPIPGATLSSMQLADINLAVHLVAAPAVLYRQFSRRFPPRYGSNVAYIGHLGGIFAGYFATKVIQWRHRNDKSFPHESWWDSHKRYALLHWRFSAEDADDLGEWMRCWYRARQAYNANERRYYRRKMEVISERRRLRRSALS
;
A
#
# COMPACT_ATOMS: atom_id res chain seq x y z
N MET A 1 63.02 39.89 -18.35
CA MET A 1 62.00 39.71 -17.30
C MET A 1 60.73 40.42 -17.73
N GLY A 2 59.63 39.69 -17.94
CA GLY A 2 58.33 40.27 -18.31
C GLY A 2 57.22 39.22 -18.18
N ARG A 3 56.61 39.15 -17.00
CA ARG A 3 55.53 38.21 -16.65
C ARG A 3 54.19 38.88 -16.97
N ALA A 4 53.46 38.39 -17.97
CA ALA A 4 52.07 38.80 -18.21
C ALA A 4 51.12 37.89 -17.41
N LYS A 5 50.32 38.50 -16.52
CA LYS A 5 49.29 37.85 -15.70
C LYS A 5 48.09 37.47 -16.57
N LYS A 6 47.66 36.19 -16.54
CA LYS A 6 46.36 35.75 -17.03
C LYS A 6 45.27 36.28 -16.09
N GLY A 7 44.42 37.18 -16.57
CA GLY A 7 43.19 37.58 -15.89
C GLY A 7 42.13 36.48 -16.05
N SER A 8 41.59 35.97 -14.94
CA SER A 8 40.40 35.12 -14.93
C SER A 8 39.18 35.97 -15.27
N LYS A 9 38.45 35.61 -16.34
CA LYS A 9 37.13 36.19 -16.63
C LYS A 9 36.18 35.80 -15.51
N ALA A 10 35.57 36.80 -14.87
CA ALA A 10 34.49 36.60 -13.90
C ALA A 10 33.29 35.91 -14.58
N PRO A 11 32.54 35.07 -13.84
CA PRO A 11 31.33 34.45 -14.38
C PRO A 11 30.28 35.53 -14.72
N PRO A 12 29.44 35.30 -15.75
CA PRO A 12 28.43 36.26 -16.18
C PRO A 12 27.45 36.60 -15.04
N THR A 13 27.16 37.88 -14.91
CA THR A 13 26.40 38.51 -13.82
C THR A 13 24.87 38.41 -13.97
N SER A 14 24.36 37.76 -15.01
CA SER A 14 22.97 37.33 -15.07
C SER A 14 22.88 35.88 -15.57
N ARG A 15 22.17 35.05 -14.80
CA ARG A 15 21.73 33.72 -15.21
C ARG A 15 20.25 33.84 -15.55
N SER A 16 19.93 34.27 -16.75
CA SER A 16 18.55 34.23 -17.26
C SER A 16 18.32 32.85 -17.88
N ALA A 17 17.57 32.00 -17.17
CA ALA A 17 16.99 30.80 -17.76
C ALA A 17 15.69 31.20 -18.48
N ILE A 18 15.53 30.78 -19.74
CA ILE A 18 14.23 30.83 -20.40
C ILE A 18 13.44 29.63 -19.86
N VAL A 19 12.45 29.91 -19.00
CA VAL A 19 11.49 28.90 -18.55
C VAL A 19 10.40 28.83 -19.60
N LEU A 20 10.53 27.90 -20.54
CA LEU A 20 9.48 27.61 -21.52
C LEU A 20 8.36 26.83 -20.80
N SER A 21 7.13 27.28 -20.93
CA SER A 21 5.99 26.48 -20.47
C SER A 21 5.87 25.20 -21.33
N THR A 22 5.15 24.18 -20.85
CA THR A 22 4.88 22.96 -21.67
C THR A 22 4.24 23.32 -23.02
N GLY A 23 3.48 24.41 -23.10
CA GLY A 23 2.92 24.93 -24.36
C GLY A 23 4.00 25.48 -25.29
N ASP A 24 4.98 26.20 -24.76
CA ASP A 24 6.06 26.82 -25.53
C ASP A 24 7.06 25.77 -26.07
N ILE A 25 7.28 24.66 -25.34
CA ILE A 25 8.10 23.53 -25.82
C ILE A 25 7.41 22.81 -27.01
N LEU A 26 6.09 22.60 -26.90
CA LEU A 26 5.29 21.97 -27.95
C LEU A 26 5.17 22.86 -29.19
N ASP A 27 5.18 24.17 -29.02
CA ASP A 27 5.16 25.16 -30.10
C ASP A 27 6.54 25.40 -30.73
N ALA A 28 7.62 25.43 -29.95
CA ALA A 28 9.00 25.50 -30.46
C ALA A 28 9.40 24.25 -31.25
N ALA A 29 8.87 23.07 -30.88
CA ALA A 29 9.11 21.82 -31.59
C ALA A 29 8.20 21.58 -32.81
N ARG A 30 7.56 22.64 -33.34
CA ARG A 30 6.71 22.54 -34.52
C ARG A 30 7.58 22.14 -35.72
N ASP A 31 8.60 22.87 -36.10
CA ASP A 31 9.40 22.53 -37.28
C ASP A 31 10.87 22.32 -36.91
N LEU A 32 11.33 21.06 -36.89
CA LEU A 32 12.73 20.67 -36.65
C LEU A 32 13.73 21.30 -37.65
N ARG A 33 13.25 22.09 -38.63
CA ARG A 33 14.05 22.94 -39.52
C ARG A 33 14.63 24.18 -38.82
N GLU A 34 14.15 24.53 -37.63
CA GLU A 34 14.68 25.64 -36.81
C GLU A 34 15.62 25.17 -35.68
N LEU A 35 15.84 23.86 -35.54
CA LEU A 35 16.80 23.32 -34.58
C LEU A 35 18.17 23.17 -35.26
N PRO A 36 19.27 23.59 -34.62
CA PRO A 36 20.63 23.46 -35.16
C PRO A 36 21.16 22.02 -35.09
N VAL A 37 20.38 21.01 -35.47
CA VAL A 37 20.85 19.63 -35.67
C VAL A 37 21.07 19.40 -37.15
N THR A 38 22.32 19.15 -37.54
CA THR A 38 22.64 18.68 -38.89
C THR A 38 22.19 17.23 -39.03
N LEU A 39 21.09 16.99 -39.76
CA LEU A 39 20.73 15.65 -40.18
C LEU A 39 21.72 15.18 -41.25
N GLY A 40 22.04 13.88 -41.26
CA GLY A 40 22.82 13.31 -42.36
C GLY A 40 22.04 13.35 -43.67
N ASP A 41 22.73 13.34 -44.81
CA ASP A 41 22.13 13.47 -46.15
C ASP A 41 21.05 12.42 -46.47
N ASN A 42 21.09 11.29 -45.78
CA ASN A 42 20.16 10.17 -45.92
C ASN A 42 19.06 10.15 -44.85
N ILE A 43 18.95 11.17 -43.99
CA ILE A 43 18.00 11.18 -42.88
C ILE A 43 16.98 12.30 -43.06
N THR A 44 15.70 11.94 -43.05
CA THR A 44 14.60 12.91 -43.11
C THR A 44 13.79 12.94 -41.82
N PHE A 45 13.25 14.12 -41.51
CA PHE A 45 12.34 14.31 -40.38
C PHE A 45 10.90 14.44 -40.84
N HIS A 46 9.98 13.74 -40.17
CA HIS A 46 8.56 13.78 -40.45
C HIS A 46 7.72 13.87 -39.17
N ARG A 47 6.57 14.54 -39.26
CA ARG A 47 5.48 14.43 -38.27
C ARG A 47 4.56 13.27 -38.66
N GLY A 48 4.01 12.55 -37.69
CA GLY A 48 3.18 11.37 -37.94
C GLY A 48 2.01 11.62 -38.89
N GLY A 49 1.26 12.72 -38.67
CA GLY A 49 0.15 13.10 -39.56
C GLY A 49 0.56 13.59 -40.96
N LYS A 50 1.86 13.72 -41.25
CA LYS A 50 2.39 14.12 -42.56
C LYS A 50 3.10 13.00 -43.31
N LEU A 51 3.15 11.79 -42.76
CA LEU A 51 3.67 10.62 -43.48
C LEU A 51 2.69 10.20 -44.58
N SER A 52 3.22 9.81 -45.74
CA SER A 52 2.39 9.17 -46.76
C SER A 52 1.93 7.80 -46.25
N LYS A 53 0.75 7.34 -46.70
CA LYS A 53 0.21 6.03 -46.31
C LYS A 53 1.22 4.91 -46.58
N ALA A 54 1.88 4.93 -47.73
CA ALA A 54 2.85 3.92 -48.12
C ALA A 54 4.08 3.86 -47.18
N ILE A 55 4.58 5.01 -46.72
CA ILE A 55 5.70 5.04 -45.77
C ILE A 55 5.25 4.57 -44.38
N LEU A 56 4.07 4.98 -43.93
CA LEU A 56 3.52 4.53 -42.65
C LEU A 56 3.29 3.01 -42.64
N ASP A 57 2.76 2.45 -43.73
CA ASP A 57 2.56 1.01 -43.88
C ASP A 57 3.91 0.27 -43.78
N LYS A 58 4.95 0.77 -44.45
CA LYS A 58 6.32 0.23 -44.34
C LYS A 58 6.87 0.27 -42.92
N ILE A 59 6.68 1.38 -42.20
CA ILE A 59 7.11 1.53 -40.80
C ILE A 59 6.43 0.48 -39.91
N ILE A 60 5.12 0.27 -40.08
CA ILE A 60 4.36 -0.73 -39.33
C ILE A 60 4.85 -2.14 -39.68
N ASP A 61 5.10 -2.43 -40.96
CA ASP A 61 5.62 -3.73 -41.40
C ASP A 61 6.98 -4.03 -40.77
N ILE A 62 7.92 -3.06 -40.77
CA ILE A 62 9.23 -3.21 -40.12
C ILE A 62 9.07 -3.50 -38.61
N THR A 63 8.20 -2.76 -37.92
CA THR A 63 7.96 -3.00 -36.49
C THR A 63 7.32 -4.37 -36.25
N ARG A 64 6.35 -4.75 -37.08
CA ARG A 64 5.67 -6.05 -36.99
C ARG A 64 6.68 -7.18 -37.12
N ASP A 65 7.51 -7.14 -38.15
CA ASP A 65 8.51 -8.18 -38.43
C ASP A 65 9.52 -8.30 -37.29
N ASN A 66 9.94 -7.17 -36.71
CA ASN A 66 10.92 -7.15 -35.64
C ASN A 66 10.36 -7.50 -34.26
N MET A 67 9.11 -7.13 -33.96
CA MET A 67 8.59 -7.06 -32.59
C MET A 67 7.38 -7.94 -32.31
N LYS A 68 6.60 -8.38 -33.32
CA LYS A 68 5.36 -9.13 -33.11
C LYS A 68 5.54 -10.32 -32.17
N SER A 69 6.54 -11.17 -32.45
CA SER A 69 6.84 -12.35 -31.63
C SER A 69 7.24 -12.00 -30.19
N SER A 70 7.89 -10.85 -29.98
CA SER A 70 8.29 -10.39 -28.65
C SER A 70 7.12 -9.82 -27.86
N TYR A 71 6.19 -9.11 -28.51
CA TYR A 71 4.96 -8.63 -27.89
C TYR A 71 4.03 -9.79 -27.53
N ASP A 72 3.79 -10.72 -28.46
CA ASP A 72 2.93 -11.89 -28.23
C ASP A 72 3.45 -12.81 -27.10
N ALA A 73 4.77 -12.81 -26.86
CA ALA A 73 5.40 -13.58 -25.78
C ALA A 73 5.55 -12.80 -24.45
N ALA A 74 5.23 -11.51 -24.41
CA ALA A 74 5.45 -10.67 -23.23
C ALA A 74 4.28 -10.75 -22.25
N LEU A 75 4.50 -11.36 -21.08
CA LEU A 75 3.51 -11.36 -19.99
C LEU A 75 3.23 -9.92 -19.51
N GLY A 76 1.96 -9.51 -19.51
CA GLY A 76 1.51 -8.19 -19.07
C GLY A 76 1.38 -7.14 -20.18
N TRP A 77 1.62 -7.53 -21.44
CA TRP A 77 1.34 -6.72 -22.62
C TRP A 77 0.22 -7.37 -23.45
N ASP A 78 -0.55 -6.55 -24.18
CA ASP A 78 -1.51 -7.07 -25.15
C ASP A 78 -0.76 -7.69 -26.35
N ASN A 79 -1.37 -8.69 -26.99
CA ASN A 79 -0.84 -9.27 -28.23
C ASN A 79 -0.74 -8.19 -29.32
N TRP A 80 0.13 -8.43 -30.31
CA TRP A 80 0.33 -7.50 -31.42
C TRP A 80 -0.98 -7.24 -32.19
N ASP A 81 -1.29 -5.95 -32.38
CA ASP A 81 -2.40 -5.47 -33.19
C ASP A 81 -1.95 -4.30 -34.08
N ASP A 82 -2.08 -4.49 -35.40
CA ASP A 82 -1.71 -3.50 -36.42
C ASP A 82 -2.54 -2.20 -36.31
N HIS A 83 -3.81 -2.29 -35.91
CA HIS A 83 -4.66 -1.11 -35.76
C HIS A 83 -4.22 -0.27 -34.57
N VAL A 84 -3.91 -0.91 -33.44
CA VAL A 84 -3.41 -0.21 -32.24
C VAL A 84 -2.07 0.47 -32.53
N LYS A 85 -1.15 -0.23 -33.21
CA LYS A 85 0.15 0.35 -33.59
C LYS A 85 0.02 1.48 -34.62
N ARG A 86 -0.92 1.38 -35.55
CA ARG A 86 -1.23 2.47 -36.48
C ARG A 86 -1.79 3.69 -35.75
N ASP A 87 -2.72 3.51 -34.81
CA ASP A 87 -3.29 4.60 -34.02
C ASP A 87 -2.22 5.29 -33.16
N GLU A 88 -1.28 4.52 -32.60
CA GLU A 88 -0.11 5.05 -31.91
C GLU A 88 0.78 5.86 -32.86
N MET A 89 1.18 5.31 -33.99
CA MET A 89 2.11 5.99 -34.90
C MET A 89 1.50 7.23 -35.58
N THR A 90 0.19 7.27 -35.76
CA THR A 90 -0.54 8.40 -36.38
C THR A 90 -0.95 9.51 -35.41
N HIS A 91 -0.69 9.35 -34.11
CA HIS A 91 -1.00 10.37 -33.12
C HIS A 91 -0.42 11.76 -33.48
N LYS A 92 -1.17 12.83 -33.18
CA LYS A 92 -0.83 14.22 -33.56
C LYS A 92 0.56 14.69 -33.10
N ASN A 93 1.07 14.12 -32.01
CA ASN A 93 2.38 14.46 -31.42
C ASN A 93 3.52 13.54 -31.89
N SER A 94 3.25 12.55 -32.74
CA SER A 94 4.25 11.62 -33.24
C SER A 94 5.25 12.30 -34.18
N ARG A 95 6.53 11.98 -33.97
CA ARG A 95 7.68 12.52 -34.70
C ARG A 95 8.57 11.37 -35.12
N PHE A 96 9.13 11.46 -36.33
CA PHE A 96 9.89 10.40 -36.96
C PHE A 96 11.20 10.96 -37.52
N LEU A 97 12.31 10.28 -37.26
CA LEU A 97 13.50 10.34 -38.10
C LEU A 97 13.54 9.07 -38.94
N LEU A 98 13.64 9.23 -40.25
CA LEU A 98 13.68 8.14 -41.23
C LEU A 98 15.05 8.12 -41.87
N GLU A 99 15.71 6.96 -41.89
CA GLU A 99 16.98 6.76 -42.57
C GLU A 99 16.75 5.98 -43.86
N TRP A 100 17.28 6.52 -44.95
CA TRP A 100 17.11 6.00 -46.30
C TRP A 100 18.41 5.41 -46.83
N LYS A 101 18.29 4.44 -47.73
CA LYS A 101 19.45 3.84 -48.41
C LYS A 101 20.24 4.85 -49.23
N ASN A 102 19.53 5.78 -49.90
CA ASN A 102 20.10 6.81 -50.77
C ASN A 102 19.47 8.19 -50.46
N SER A 103 20.24 9.27 -50.64
CA SER A 103 19.78 10.66 -50.47
C SER A 103 18.92 11.19 -51.64
N THR A 104 18.78 10.42 -52.72
CA THR A 104 18.06 10.86 -53.93
C THR A 104 16.55 10.88 -53.69
N LEU A 105 15.93 12.04 -53.94
CA LEU A 105 14.48 12.23 -53.88
C LEU A 105 13.81 11.95 -55.24
N PRO A 106 12.55 11.46 -55.27
CA PRO A 106 11.70 11.12 -54.12
C PRO A 106 12.08 9.76 -53.50
N HIS A 107 11.99 9.65 -52.18
CA HIS A 107 12.25 8.39 -51.49
C HIS A 107 11.14 7.36 -51.76
N SER A 108 11.52 6.14 -52.14
CA SER A 108 10.63 4.98 -52.18
C SER A 108 10.48 4.37 -50.78
N PRO A 109 9.30 3.89 -50.37
CA PRO A 109 9.14 3.15 -49.11
C PRO A 109 10.12 1.96 -48.99
N ASP A 110 10.50 1.34 -50.10
CA ASP A 110 11.44 0.20 -50.09
C ASP A 110 12.89 0.59 -49.81
N ASP A 111 13.24 1.87 -49.91
CA ASP A 111 14.56 2.39 -49.56
C ASP A 111 14.68 2.73 -48.07
N LEU A 112 13.62 2.59 -47.27
CA LEU A 112 13.64 2.87 -45.83
C LEU A 112 14.44 1.78 -45.10
N VAL A 113 15.56 2.16 -44.48
CA VAL A 113 16.46 1.22 -43.78
C VAL A 113 16.28 1.22 -42.27
N ALA A 114 15.87 2.34 -41.69
CA ALA A 114 15.60 2.45 -40.26
C ALA A 114 14.70 3.66 -39.95
N PHE A 115 14.11 3.63 -38.76
CA PHE A 115 13.43 4.80 -38.22
C PHE A 115 13.48 4.85 -36.70
N VAL A 116 13.27 6.05 -36.15
CA VAL A 116 12.92 6.24 -34.73
C VAL A 116 11.67 7.09 -34.62
N HIS A 117 10.72 6.61 -33.82
CA HIS A 117 9.45 7.26 -33.49
C HIS A 117 9.49 7.72 -32.05
N PHE A 118 9.29 9.01 -31.84
CA PHE A 118 9.31 9.61 -30.52
C PHE A 118 8.25 10.71 -30.36
N ARG A 119 8.00 11.09 -29.11
CA ARG A 119 7.10 12.17 -28.72
C ARG A 119 7.70 12.95 -27.54
N PHE A 120 7.21 14.17 -27.35
CA PHE A 120 7.42 14.91 -26.12
C PHE A 120 6.23 14.65 -25.21
N GLU A 121 6.49 14.07 -24.04
CA GLU A 121 5.48 13.64 -23.07
C GLU A 121 5.83 14.15 -21.68
N ARG A 122 4.93 13.94 -20.71
CA ARG A 122 5.21 14.17 -19.30
C ARG A 122 5.64 12.85 -18.66
N ALA A 123 6.63 12.90 -17.78
CA ALA A 123 7.19 11.70 -17.16
C ALA A 123 6.16 10.89 -16.35
N ASP A 124 5.25 11.61 -15.66
CA ASP A 124 4.15 11.07 -14.86
C ASP A 124 2.99 12.09 -14.87
N ASP A 125 1.75 11.63 -14.59
CA ASP A 125 0.56 12.51 -14.53
C ASP A 125 0.63 13.54 -13.37
N ASP A 126 1.48 13.30 -12.36
CA ASP A 126 1.66 14.14 -11.17
C ASP A 126 2.95 14.99 -11.20
N ASP A 127 3.93 14.68 -12.07
CA ASP A 127 5.19 15.43 -12.19
C ASP A 127 5.16 16.39 -13.39
N GLN A 128 5.66 17.62 -13.20
CA GLN A 128 5.76 18.63 -14.27
C GLN A 128 6.97 18.41 -15.21
N GLU A 129 7.70 17.30 -15.06
CA GLU A 129 8.89 17.02 -15.86
C GLU A 129 8.52 16.58 -17.28
N SER A 130 9.01 17.32 -18.27
CA SER A 130 8.84 16.99 -19.70
C SER A 130 9.96 16.05 -20.16
N VAL A 131 9.61 14.98 -20.87
CA VAL A 131 10.54 13.96 -21.35
C VAL A 131 10.40 13.77 -22.86
N LEU A 132 11.49 13.39 -23.51
CA LEU A 132 11.45 12.85 -24.87
C LEU A 132 11.28 11.33 -24.75
N TYR A 133 10.09 10.84 -25.10
CA TYR A 133 9.78 9.42 -25.06
C TYR A 133 9.98 8.77 -26.43
N VAL A 134 10.90 7.82 -26.52
CA VAL A 134 11.13 7.00 -27.71
C VAL A 134 10.21 5.78 -27.65
N TYR A 135 9.23 5.76 -28.53
CA TYR A 135 8.24 4.69 -28.64
C TYR A 135 8.81 3.48 -29.38
N GLU A 136 9.44 3.74 -30.52
CA GLU A 136 10.00 2.71 -31.38
C GLU A 136 11.33 3.17 -31.97
N ILE A 137 12.28 2.25 -32.04
CA ILE A 137 13.45 2.36 -32.92
C ILE A 137 13.62 1.03 -33.61
N GLN A 138 13.59 1.06 -34.93
CA GLN A 138 13.61 -0.14 -35.74
C GLN A 138 14.60 0.00 -36.88
N VAL A 139 15.32 -1.08 -37.15
CA VAL A 139 16.29 -1.18 -38.24
C VAL A 139 15.96 -2.45 -39.01
N VAL A 140 15.89 -2.35 -40.34
CA VAL A 140 15.67 -3.50 -41.22
C VAL A 140 16.79 -4.53 -40.98
N PRO A 141 16.50 -5.84 -40.88
CA PRO A 141 17.48 -6.87 -40.49
C PRO A 141 18.82 -6.81 -41.24
N SER A 142 18.80 -6.55 -42.55
CA SER A 142 20.00 -6.45 -43.39
C SER A 142 20.92 -5.26 -43.09
N HIS A 143 20.44 -4.28 -42.31
CA HIS A 143 21.17 -3.06 -41.92
C HIS A 143 21.44 -3.00 -40.41
N GLN A 144 21.08 -4.05 -39.66
CA GLN A 144 21.39 -4.15 -38.24
C GLN A 144 22.89 -4.35 -37.99
N ARG A 145 23.35 -3.99 -36.79
CA ARG A 145 24.76 -4.11 -36.34
C ARG A 145 25.78 -3.28 -37.14
N GLN A 146 25.33 -2.36 -37.99
CA GLN A 146 26.18 -1.45 -38.77
C GLN A 146 26.30 -0.04 -38.17
N GLY A 147 25.73 0.20 -36.98
CA GLY A 147 25.80 1.50 -36.29
C GLY A 147 24.59 2.42 -36.51
N VAL A 148 23.74 2.11 -37.49
CA VAL A 148 22.49 2.82 -37.84
C VAL A 148 21.64 3.19 -36.61
N GLY A 149 21.26 2.20 -35.79
CA GLY A 149 20.44 2.46 -34.59
C GLY A 149 21.13 3.36 -33.55
N ARG A 150 22.47 3.29 -33.43
CA ARG A 150 23.24 4.18 -32.54
C ARG A 150 23.19 5.62 -33.07
N GLN A 151 23.37 5.81 -34.37
CA GLN A 151 23.31 7.12 -35.01
C GLN A 151 21.94 7.79 -34.83
N LEU A 152 20.85 7.04 -35.02
CA LEU A 152 19.50 7.57 -34.80
C LEU A 152 19.25 7.97 -33.33
N MET A 153 19.69 7.17 -32.36
CA MET A 153 19.58 7.53 -30.94
C MET A 153 20.42 8.76 -30.59
N GLN A 154 21.63 8.89 -31.12
CA GLN A 154 22.49 10.06 -30.91
C GLN A 154 21.87 11.34 -31.49
N LEU A 155 21.15 11.24 -32.61
CA LEU A 155 20.38 12.35 -33.16
C LEU A 155 19.22 12.72 -32.23
N VAL A 156 18.48 11.75 -31.70
CA VAL A 156 17.41 11.99 -30.71
C VAL A 156 17.96 12.64 -29.45
N GLU A 157 19.12 12.19 -28.95
CA GLU A 157 19.82 12.80 -27.82
C GLU A 157 20.24 14.24 -28.09
N SER A 158 20.77 14.51 -29.29
CA SER A 158 21.13 15.86 -29.71
C SER A 158 19.91 16.78 -29.77
N ILE A 159 18.77 16.27 -30.27
CA ILE A 159 17.50 17.00 -30.28
C ILE A 159 17.05 17.33 -28.84
N ALA A 160 17.12 16.37 -27.92
CA ALA A 160 16.74 16.58 -26.52
C ALA A 160 17.61 17.65 -25.86
N VAL A 161 18.94 17.57 -26.02
CA VAL A 161 19.89 18.56 -25.48
C VAL A 161 19.59 19.97 -25.99
N GLN A 162 19.35 20.11 -27.29
CA GLN A 162 19.07 21.43 -27.88
C GLN A 162 17.74 22.03 -27.44
N LEU A 163 16.74 21.19 -27.19
CA LEU A 163 15.44 21.60 -26.66
C LEU A 163 15.44 21.82 -25.14
N GLY A 164 16.57 21.59 -24.46
CA GLY A 164 16.64 21.70 -23.01
C GLY A 164 15.80 20.64 -22.28
N ILE A 165 15.65 19.45 -22.90
CA ILE A 165 14.92 18.33 -22.30
C ILE A 165 15.88 17.53 -21.44
N ASP A 166 15.58 17.45 -20.15
CA ASP A 166 16.47 16.86 -19.16
C ASP A 166 16.55 15.31 -19.24
N LYS A 167 15.54 14.65 -19.83
CA LYS A 167 15.42 13.19 -19.81
C LYS A 167 14.86 12.61 -21.11
N ILE A 168 15.46 11.50 -21.52
CA ILE A 168 14.97 10.64 -22.61
C ILE A 168 14.54 9.31 -21.99
N MET A 169 13.35 8.86 -22.35
CA MET A 169 12.76 7.63 -21.82
C MET A 169 12.35 6.70 -22.95
N LEU A 170 12.41 5.39 -22.68
CA LEU A 170 11.96 4.33 -23.58
C LEU A 170 11.65 3.08 -22.77
N THR A 171 10.87 2.18 -23.35
CA THR A 171 10.61 0.86 -22.76
C THR A 171 11.25 -0.23 -23.60
N CYS A 172 12.00 -1.13 -22.95
CA CYS A 172 12.61 -2.29 -23.59
C CYS A 172 12.07 -3.58 -22.95
N LEU A 173 11.54 -4.49 -23.76
CA LEU A 173 11.03 -5.77 -23.28
C LEU A 173 12.17 -6.66 -22.77
N LYS A 174 11.99 -7.29 -21.61
CA LYS A 174 13.00 -8.16 -20.98
C LYS A 174 13.35 -9.40 -21.81
N ASN A 175 12.42 -9.86 -22.66
CA ASN A 175 12.62 -10.99 -23.58
C ASN A 175 13.45 -10.61 -24.82
N ARG A 176 14.01 -9.39 -24.91
CA ARG A 176 14.94 -8.95 -25.95
C ARG A 176 16.32 -8.59 -25.38
N PRO A 177 17.16 -9.59 -25.05
CA PRO A 177 18.47 -9.34 -24.44
C PRO A 177 19.38 -8.48 -25.32
N GLU A 178 19.23 -8.58 -26.64
CA GLU A 178 19.96 -7.77 -27.61
C GLU A 178 19.63 -6.27 -27.54
N GLY A 179 18.34 -5.92 -27.36
CA GLY A 179 17.89 -4.55 -27.20
C GLY A 179 18.34 -3.99 -25.86
N LEU A 180 18.25 -4.79 -24.79
CA LEU A 180 18.72 -4.40 -23.46
C LEU A 180 20.23 -4.11 -23.45
N ALA A 181 21.04 -4.95 -24.09
CA ALA A 181 22.48 -4.74 -24.22
C ALA A 181 22.82 -3.51 -25.08
N PHE A 182 22.02 -3.22 -26.11
CA PHE A 182 22.16 -2.00 -26.89
C PHE A 182 21.95 -0.74 -26.02
N TYR A 183 20.85 -0.66 -25.27
CA TYR A 183 20.59 0.50 -24.42
C TYR A 183 21.55 0.61 -23.23
N LYS A 184 21.74 -0.46 -22.46
CA LYS A 184 22.57 -0.42 -21.24
C LYS A 184 24.07 -0.38 -21.54
N SER A 185 24.56 -1.23 -22.43
CA SER A 185 26.01 -1.41 -22.63
C SER A 185 26.59 -0.53 -23.71
N LYS A 186 25.81 -0.12 -24.73
CA LYS A 186 26.31 0.70 -25.84
C LYS A 186 25.93 2.17 -25.73
N LEU A 187 24.72 2.47 -25.23
CA LEU A 187 24.21 3.82 -25.07
C LEU A 187 24.22 4.31 -23.62
N HIS A 188 24.57 3.46 -22.66
CA HIS A 188 24.66 3.80 -21.24
C HIS A 188 23.35 4.32 -20.62
N TYR A 189 22.20 3.83 -21.11
CA TYR A 189 20.91 4.13 -20.48
C TYR A 189 20.80 3.38 -19.16
N GLU A 190 20.28 4.08 -18.15
CA GLU A 190 20.03 3.54 -16.82
C GLU A 190 18.55 3.16 -16.66
N LEU A 191 18.26 2.31 -15.68
CA LEU A 191 16.88 2.00 -15.33
C LEU A 191 16.25 3.24 -14.66
N HIS A 192 15.10 3.70 -15.19
CA HIS A 192 14.37 4.81 -14.59
C HIS A 192 13.67 4.38 -13.29
N ARG A 193 13.53 5.29 -12.32
CA ARG A 193 12.87 5.04 -11.02
C ARG A 193 11.46 4.47 -11.12
N SER A 194 10.72 4.79 -12.19
CA SER A 194 9.38 4.27 -12.46
C SER A 194 9.37 2.89 -13.14
N SER A 195 10.54 2.34 -13.47
CA SER A 195 10.64 0.99 -14.01
C SER A 195 10.08 -0.01 -12.98
N PRO A 196 9.20 -0.95 -13.38
CA PRO A 196 8.70 -1.96 -12.47
C PRO A 196 9.80 -2.72 -11.72
N GLU A 197 10.98 -2.86 -12.30
CA GLU A 197 12.15 -3.52 -11.68
C GLU A 197 12.79 -2.70 -10.54
N ILE A 198 12.59 -1.38 -10.50
CA ILE A 198 13.02 -0.49 -9.41
C ILE A 198 11.87 -0.20 -8.45
N CYS A 199 10.64 -0.04 -8.96
CA CYS A 199 9.42 0.11 -8.14
C CYS A 199 9.10 -1.17 -7.36
N GLU A 200 9.46 -2.34 -7.89
CA GLU A 200 9.66 -3.52 -7.09
C GLU A 200 10.86 -3.27 -6.17
N ARG A 201 10.57 -2.78 -4.95
CA ARG A 201 11.43 -3.04 -3.78
C ARG A 201 12.01 -4.45 -3.93
N PRO A 202 13.30 -4.69 -3.61
CA PRO A 202 13.90 -6.02 -3.72
C PRO A 202 12.88 -7.01 -3.20
N ALA A 203 12.44 -7.90 -4.09
CA ALA A 203 11.32 -8.76 -3.80
C ALA A 203 11.61 -9.39 -2.44
N ILE A 204 10.58 -9.63 -1.63
CA ILE A 204 10.73 -10.27 -0.31
C ILE A 204 11.54 -11.60 -0.44
N SER A 205 11.77 -12.14 -1.65
CA SER A 205 12.75 -13.20 -1.94
C SER A 205 14.20 -12.90 -1.59
N ASP A 206 14.66 -11.66 -1.59
CA ASP A 206 16.09 -11.35 -1.34
C ASP A 206 16.41 -11.29 0.15
N TYR A 207 15.38 -11.08 0.99
CA TYR A 207 15.42 -11.27 2.44
C TYR A 207 14.76 -12.58 2.90
N LEU A 208 14.24 -13.39 1.96
CA LEU A 208 13.77 -14.73 2.28
C LEU A 208 14.86 -15.71 1.85
N PRO A 209 15.26 -16.64 2.73
CA PRO A 209 16.18 -17.70 2.35
C PRO A 209 15.68 -18.43 1.08
N PRO A 210 16.60 -19.04 0.30
CA PRO A 210 16.35 -19.57 -1.04
C PRO A 210 15.04 -20.34 -1.17
N LEU A 211 14.43 -20.33 -2.36
CA LEU A 211 13.11 -20.95 -2.66
C LEU A 211 12.92 -22.39 -2.16
N GLU A 212 13.99 -23.13 -1.86
CA GLU A 212 13.92 -24.39 -1.11
C GLU A 212 13.27 -24.24 0.28
N GLN A 213 13.51 -23.15 1.02
CA GLN A 213 12.87 -22.88 2.31
C GLN A 213 11.40 -22.42 2.19
N ARG A 214 10.98 -21.87 1.04
CA ARG A 214 9.56 -21.55 0.79
C ARG A 214 8.73 -22.78 0.43
N ARG A 215 9.36 -23.82 -0.12
CA ARG A 215 8.72 -25.12 -0.35
C ARG A 215 8.39 -25.84 0.95
N ASP A 216 9.16 -25.63 2.02
CA ASP A 216 8.88 -26.23 3.33
C ASP A 216 7.81 -25.50 4.14
N ARG A 217 7.75 -24.16 4.09
CA ARG A 217 6.73 -23.38 4.84
C ARG A 217 5.28 -23.55 4.36
N ARG A 218 5.08 -24.11 3.16
CA ARG A 218 3.76 -24.34 2.54
C ARG A 218 3.39 -25.82 2.45
N ARG A 219 4.11 -26.73 3.12
CA ARG A 219 3.64 -28.11 3.26
C ARG A 219 2.43 -28.10 4.19
N ARG A 220 1.22 -28.07 3.60
CA ARG A 220 0.05 -28.58 4.32
C ARG A 220 0.39 -30.02 4.69
N PRO A 221 0.23 -30.40 5.96
CA PRO A 221 0.63 -31.73 6.37
C PRO A 221 -0.25 -32.77 5.68
N GLY A 222 0.39 -33.68 4.94
CA GLY A 222 -0.27 -34.82 4.31
C GLY A 222 -0.67 -35.91 5.30
N SER A 223 -0.35 -35.76 6.59
CA SER A 223 -0.67 -36.69 7.67
C SER A 223 -1.15 -35.95 8.92
N ILE A 224 -1.92 -36.64 9.78
CA ILE A 224 -2.41 -36.11 11.05
C ILE A 224 -1.25 -35.72 11.99
N SER A 225 -0.19 -36.53 12.05
CA SER A 225 1.00 -36.21 12.85
C SER A 225 1.67 -34.92 12.36
N GLY A 226 1.83 -34.75 11.04
CA GLY A 226 2.37 -33.51 10.49
C GLY A 226 1.51 -32.29 10.80
N PHE A 227 0.18 -32.45 10.94
CA PHE A 227 -0.72 -31.38 11.34
C PHE A 227 -0.42 -30.88 12.75
N PHE A 228 -0.23 -31.79 13.70
CA PHE A 228 0.09 -31.41 15.07
C PHE A 228 1.46 -30.74 15.18
N THR A 229 2.47 -31.23 14.45
CA THR A 229 3.79 -30.57 14.40
C THR A 229 3.70 -29.17 13.81
N TRP A 230 3.04 -29.02 12.65
CA TRP A 230 2.83 -27.71 12.03
C TRP A 230 2.06 -26.75 12.94
N ALA A 231 0.99 -27.22 13.58
CA ALA A 231 0.17 -26.41 14.48
C ALA A 231 0.96 -25.98 15.72
N HIS A 232 1.77 -26.88 16.29
CA HIS A 232 2.68 -26.59 17.37
C HIS A 232 3.69 -25.51 16.97
N ASP A 233 4.35 -25.66 15.82
CA ASP A 233 5.35 -24.68 15.36
C ASP A 233 4.73 -23.30 15.11
N LYS A 234 3.52 -23.26 14.54
CA LYS A 234 2.75 -22.01 14.39
C LYS A 234 2.34 -21.40 15.71
N PHE A 235 1.98 -22.22 16.69
CA PHE A 235 1.69 -21.75 18.04
C PHE A 235 2.94 -21.13 18.69
N MET A 236 4.11 -21.76 18.51
CA MET A 236 5.38 -21.32 19.10
C MET A 236 6.01 -20.10 18.40
N GLU A 237 5.50 -19.63 17.26
CA GLU A 237 5.94 -18.35 16.69
C GLU A 237 5.65 -17.17 17.63
N ARG A 238 4.54 -17.22 18.38
CA ARG A 238 4.07 -16.15 19.29
C ARG A 238 3.34 -16.77 20.49
N PRO A 239 4.05 -17.52 21.35
CA PRO A 239 3.42 -18.42 22.32
C PRO A 239 2.54 -17.66 23.32
N LEU A 240 2.92 -16.44 23.74
CA LEU A 240 2.08 -15.65 24.64
C LEU A 240 0.78 -15.19 23.96
N LEU A 241 0.86 -14.58 22.77
CA LEU A 241 -0.34 -14.14 22.04
C LEU A 241 -1.27 -15.31 21.69
N ASN A 242 -0.71 -16.39 21.16
CA ASN A 242 -1.46 -17.58 20.78
C ASN A 242 -2.04 -18.28 22.02
N GLY A 243 -1.30 -18.32 23.13
CA GLY A 243 -1.78 -18.80 24.42
C GLY A 243 -2.95 -17.97 24.94
N MET A 244 -2.90 -16.65 24.84
CA MET A 244 -4.01 -15.78 25.22
C MET A 244 -5.27 -16.02 24.38
N VAL A 245 -5.12 -16.24 23.07
CA VAL A 245 -6.24 -16.63 22.19
C VAL A 245 -6.80 -17.99 22.59
N LEU A 246 -5.93 -18.97 22.87
CA LEU A 246 -6.34 -20.30 23.32
C LEU A 246 -7.11 -20.25 24.64
N VAL A 247 -6.64 -19.48 25.62
CA VAL A 247 -7.33 -19.30 26.92
C VAL A 247 -8.71 -18.67 26.70
N ASN A 248 -8.84 -17.68 25.82
CA ASN A 248 -10.16 -17.12 25.45
C ASN A 248 -11.11 -18.19 24.91
N CYS A 249 -10.62 -19.06 24.01
CA CYS A 249 -11.41 -20.17 23.45
C CYS A 249 -11.84 -21.17 24.54
N ILE A 250 -10.93 -21.54 25.45
CA ILE A 250 -11.20 -22.48 26.55
C ILE A 250 -12.25 -21.91 27.50
N VAL A 251 -12.09 -20.67 27.95
CA VAL A 251 -13.02 -20.02 28.89
C VAL A 251 -14.39 -19.81 28.25
N TYR A 252 -14.44 -19.39 26.97
CA TYR A 252 -15.69 -19.30 26.24
C TYR A 252 -16.37 -20.66 26.09
N GLY A 253 -15.62 -21.71 25.75
CA GLY A 253 -16.09 -23.09 25.69
C GLY A 253 -16.67 -23.56 27.03
N ALA A 254 -16.01 -23.23 28.14
CA ALA A 254 -16.51 -23.52 29.48
C ALA A 254 -17.85 -22.82 29.77
N TRP A 255 -17.99 -21.54 29.39
CA TRP A 255 -19.29 -20.84 29.47
C TRP A 255 -20.38 -21.55 28.65
N ARG A 256 -20.08 -22.02 27.44
CA ARG A 256 -21.04 -22.78 26.62
C ARG A 256 -21.39 -24.12 27.24
N CYS A 257 -20.44 -24.79 27.88
CA CYS A 257 -20.66 -26.03 28.60
C CYS A 257 -21.64 -25.82 29.77
N THR A 258 -21.56 -24.70 30.51
CA THR A 258 -22.56 -24.43 31.57
C THR A 258 -23.98 -24.43 31.03
N ALA A 259 -24.21 -23.76 29.90
CA ALA A 259 -25.54 -23.65 29.27
C ALA A 259 -26.07 -25.01 28.77
N PHE A 260 -25.18 -25.89 28.30
CA PHE A 260 -25.54 -27.24 27.89
C PHE A 260 -25.79 -28.15 29.11
N SER A 261 -24.90 -28.10 30.12
CA SER A 261 -25.00 -28.90 31.34
C SER A 261 -26.25 -28.61 32.16
N PHE A 262 -26.84 -27.41 32.08
CA PHE A 262 -28.15 -27.16 32.69
C PHE A 262 -29.28 -28.03 32.13
N ARG A 263 -29.14 -28.58 30.92
CA ARG A 263 -30.15 -29.46 30.30
C ARG A 263 -29.95 -30.93 30.66
N VAL A 264 -28.73 -31.34 31.00
CA VAL A 264 -28.35 -32.75 31.18
C VAL A 264 -27.99 -33.06 32.63
N THR A 265 -27.17 -32.22 33.25
CA THR A 265 -26.66 -32.37 34.63
C THR A 265 -26.68 -31.01 35.37
N PRO A 266 -27.85 -30.55 35.86
CA PRO A 266 -28.01 -29.19 36.40
C PRO A 266 -27.06 -28.83 37.55
N ARG A 267 -26.77 -29.80 38.44
CA ARG A 267 -25.86 -29.59 39.59
C ARG A 267 -24.43 -29.28 39.14
N GLU A 268 -23.92 -30.02 38.16
CA GLU A 268 -22.57 -29.80 37.62
C GLU A 268 -22.51 -28.52 36.78
N GLY A 269 -23.56 -28.22 36.01
CA GLY A 269 -23.69 -26.95 35.31
C GLY A 269 -23.60 -25.74 36.24
N GLU A 270 -24.30 -25.78 37.38
CA GLU A 270 -24.27 -24.72 38.38
C GLU A 270 -22.93 -24.62 39.13
N ARG A 271 -22.23 -25.75 39.35
CA ARG A 271 -20.87 -25.74 39.91
C ARG A 271 -19.89 -25.05 38.96
N LEU A 272 -19.89 -25.42 37.68
CA LEU A 272 -19.04 -24.81 36.67
C LEU A 272 -19.37 -23.32 36.49
N ARG A 273 -20.66 -22.96 36.47
CA ARG A 273 -21.09 -21.55 36.39
C ARG A 273 -20.55 -20.73 37.57
N ARG A 274 -20.68 -21.22 38.79
CA ARG A 274 -20.12 -20.54 39.99
C ARG A 274 -18.61 -20.43 39.93
N PHE A 275 -17.91 -21.47 39.49
CA PHE A 275 -16.47 -21.41 39.28
C PHE A 275 -16.08 -20.29 38.30
N LEU A 276 -16.74 -20.22 37.15
CA LEU A 276 -16.48 -19.18 36.15
C LEU A 276 -16.81 -17.78 36.68
N MET A 277 -17.93 -17.62 37.39
CA MET A 277 -18.30 -16.32 38.00
C MET A 277 -17.28 -15.87 39.04
N ASN A 278 -16.79 -16.78 39.88
CA ASN A 278 -15.85 -16.46 40.96
C ASN A 278 -14.42 -16.18 40.48
N ASN A 279 -14.07 -16.49 39.22
CA ASN A 279 -12.70 -16.35 38.72
C ASN A 279 -12.57 -15.50 37.46
N PHE A 280 -13.53 -15.58 36.53
CA PHE A 280 -13.43 -15.01 35.19
C PHE A 280 -14.39 -13.83 34.98
N THR A 281 -14.90 -13.24 36.04
CA THR A 281 -15.64 -11.98 35.95
C THR A 281 -15.10 -11.03 36.98
N CYS A 282 -15.41 -9.73 36.89
CA CYS A 282 -14.88 -8.73 37.81
C CYS A 282 -15.98 -7.78 38.27
N SER A 283 -16.07 -7.54 39.58
CA SER A 283 -16.99 -6.57 40.17
C SER A 283 -16.33 -5.85 41.34
N TRP A 284 -16.86 -4.68 41.71
CA TRP A 284 -16.34 -3.92 42.85
C TRP A 284 -16.35 -4.74 44.15
N ASP A 285 -17.46 -5.44 44.41
CA ASP A 285 -17.62 -6.29 45.59
C ASP A 285 -16.65 -7.47 45.59
N ASP A 286 -16.42 -8.11 44.43
CA ASP A 286 -15.47 -9.21 44.36
C ASP A 286 -14.03 -8.77 44.63
N LEU A 287 -13.62 -7.60 44.12
CA LEU A 287 -12.30 -7.05 44.37
C LEU A 287 -12.15 -6.63 45.85
N VAL A 288 -13.02 -5.74 46.32
CA VAL A 288 -12.85 -5.06 47.62
C VAL A 288 -13.33 -5.91 48.79
N THR A 289 -14.54 -6.47 48.70
CA THR A 289 -15.15 -7.21 49.82
C THR A 289 -14.64 -8.64 49.88
N LYS A 290 -14.53 -9.31 48.73
CA LYS A 290 -14.16 -10.74 48.67
C LYS A 290 -12.68 -11.00 48.42
N GLY A 291 -11.86 -9.98 48.18
CA GLY A 291 -10.40 -10.09 48.00
C GLY A 291 -9.98 -10.85 46.75
N ARG A 292 -10.83 -10.93 45.71
CA ARG A 292 -10.59 -11.73 44.49
C ARG A 292 -9.80 -10.95 43.45
N TRP A 293 -8.60 -10.49 43.80
CA TRP A 293 -7.80 -9.59 42.95
C TRP A 293 -7.45 -10.17 41.57
N HIS A 294 -7.33 -11.50 41.45
CA HIS A 294 -7.09 -12.19 40.17
C HIS A 294 -8.15 -11.88 39.11
N GLN A 295 -9.38 -11.57 39.54
CA GLN A 295 -10.45 -11.17 38.64
C GLN A 295 -10.15 -9.91 37.84
N SER A 296 -9.29 -9.01 38.34
CA SER A 296 -8.86 -7.80 37.63
C SER A 296 -8.03 -8.09 36.36
N ILE A 297 -7.62 -9.34 36.16
CA ILE A 297 -6.95 -9.80 34.93
C ILE A 297 -7.83 -10.85 34.24
N LEU A 298 -8.29 -11.86 34.97
CA LEU A 298 -8.97 -13.01 34.36
C LEU A 298 -10.31 -12.68 33.70
N TYR A 299 -10.96 -11.57 34.07
CA TYR A 299 -12.16 -11.10 33.36
C TYR A 299 -11.90 -10.84 31.86
N GLY A 300 -10.65 -10.49 31.51
CA GLY A 300 -10.23 -10.24 30.14
C GLY A 300 -10.30 -11.48 29.25
N PHE A 301 -10.36 -12.68 29.83
CA PHE A 301 -10.46 -13.94 29.09
C PHE A 301 -11.89 -14.48 28.98
N SER A 302 -12.87 -13.71 29.44
CA SER A 302 -14.25 -14.16 29.61
C SER A 302 -15.22 -13.43 28.69
N HIS A 303 -16.11 -14.17 28.03
CA HIS A 303 -17.03 -13.60 27.04
C HIS A 303 -18.39 -14.33 27.12
N ILE A 304 -19.48 -13.56 27.20
CA ILE A 304 -20.83 -14.13 27.38
C ILE A 304 -21.48 -14.49 26.04
N THR A 305 -21.37 -13.63 25.04
CA THR A 305 -22.03 -13.82 23.73
C THR A 305 -21.03 -14.22 22.66
N PHE A 306 -21.50 -14.96 21.64
CA PHE A 306 -20.64 -15.37 20.51
C PHE A 306 -20.05 -14.18 19.74
N PRO A 307 -20.82 -13.12 19.38
CA PRO A 307 -20.25 -11.95 18.73
C PRO A 307 -19.19 -11.24 19.59
N HIS A 308 -19.42 -11.14 20.90
CA HIS A 308 -18.47 -10.52 21.83
C HIS A 308 -17.16 -11.32 21.89
N PHE A 309 -17.25 -12.66 21.95
CA PHE A 309 -16.09 -13.55 21.94
C PHE A 309 -15.29 -13.45 20.64
N ILE A 310 -15.95 -13.61 19.49
CA ILE A 310 -15.25 -13.67 18.21
C ILE A 310 -14.59 -12.33 17.88
N PHE A 311 -15.27 -11.20 18.14
CA PHE A 311 -14.74 -9.88 17.87
C PHE A 311 -13.53 -9.54 18.74
N ASN A 312 -13.59 -9.82 20.05
CA ASN A 312 -12.44 -9.58 20.94
C ASN A 312 -11.25 -10.48 20.62
N THR A 313 -11.51 -11.77 20.35
CA THR A 313 -10.44 -12.72 20.02
C THR A 313 -9.80 -12.38 18.68
N TRP A 314 -10.61 -11.99 17.69
CA TRP A 314 -10.15 -11.52 16.38
C TRP A 314 -9.30 -10.25 16.53
N LEU A 315 -9.79 -9.22 17.23
CA LEU A 315 -9.02 -7.99 17.46
C LEU A 315 -7.74 -8.24 18.24
N LEU A 316 -7.78 -9.06 19.30
CA LEU A 316 -6.60 -9.42 20.07
C LEU A 316 -5.52 -10.01 19.15
N TYR A 317 -5.89 -10.95 18.28
CA TYR A 317 -4.94 -11.55 17.36
C TYR A 317 -4.48 -10.58 16.26
N PHE A 318 -5.40 -9.86 15.62
CA PHE A 318 -5.11 -8.99 14.49
C PHE A 318 -4.29 -7.77 14.88
N ILE A 319 -4.60 -7.12 16.00
CA ILE A 319 -3.83 -5.98 16.53
C ILE A 319 -2.59 -6.48 17.27
N GLY A 320 -2.74 -7.56 18.04
CA GLY A 320 -1.65 -8.09 18.86
C GLY A 320 -0.48 -8.60 18.03
N ARG A 321 -0.71 -9.25 16.90
CA ARG A 321 0.35 -9.83 16.06
C ARG A 321 1.41 -8.81 15.60
N PRO A 322 1.07 -7.71 14.90
CA PRO A 322 2.08 -6.74 14.48
C PRO A 322 2.74 -6.03 15.66
N LEU A 323 2.01 -5.77 16.75
CA LEU A 323 2.60 -5.18 17.95
C LEU A 323 3.61 -6.13 18.62
N TYR A 324 3.29 -7.42 18.69
CA TYR A 324 4.18 -8.46 19.21
C TYR A 324 5.48 -8.51 18.41
N ASP A 325 5.35 -8.54 17.08
CA ASP A 325 6.48 -8.56 16.16
C ASP A 325 7.31 -7.25 16.26
N ARG A 326 6.64 -6.11 16.45
CA ARG A 326 7.29 -4.80 16.57
C ARG A 326 8.07 -4.62 17.88
N LEU A 327 7.54 -5.16 18.98
CA LEU A 327 8.19 -5.13 20.30
C LEU A 327 9.34 -6.14 20.38
N GLY A 328 9.19 -7.32 19.76
CA GLY A 328 10.17 -8.40 19.86
C GLY A 328 10.34 -8.96 21.28
N SER A 329 9.46 -8.62 22.21
CA SER A 329 9.54 -8.98 23.63
C SER A 329 8.17 -9.39 24.17
N GLU A 330 8.04 -10.66 24.56
CA GLU A 330 6.79 -11.20 25.12
C GLU A 330 6.42 -10.51 26.44
N LYS A 331 7.43 -10.13 27.23
CA LYS A 331 7.24 -9.45 28.51
C LYS A 331 6.65 -8.06 28.31
N GLU A 332 7.11 -7.32 27.30
CA GLU A 332 6.60 -5.98 26.99
C GLU A 332 5.19 -6.05 26.41
N PHE A 333 4.95 -6.98 25.50
CA PHE A 333 3.61 -7.25 24.97
C PHE A 333 2.63 -7.60 26.09
N GLY A 334 3.01 -8.54 26.97
CA GLY A 334 2.23 -8.96 28.12
C GLY A 334 1.99 -7.82 29.11
N ALA A 335 3.00 -6.98 29.36
CA ALA A 335 2.87 -5.83 30.25
C ALA A 335 1.86 -4.80 29.74
N ILE A 336 1.83 -4.51 28.44
CA ILE A 336 0.84 -3.62 27.83
C ILE A 336 -0.57 -4.20 27.98
N TYR A 337 -0.75 -5.48 27.66
CA TYR A 337 -2.06 -6.11 27.74
C TYR A 337 -2.59 -6.15 29.18
N VAL A 338 -1.76 -6.59 30.13
CA VAL A 338 -2.13 -6.71 31.55
C VAL A 338 -2.37 -5.34 32.17
N SER A 339 -1.56 -4.32 31.85
CA SER A 339 -1.81 -2.95 32.35
C SER A 339 -3.17 -2.42 31.87
N GLY A 340 -3.53 -2.70 30.62
CA GLY A 340 -4.83 -2.36 30.06
C GLY A 340 -6.01 -3.05 30.75
N LEU A 341 -5.85 -4.32 31.13
CA LEU A 341 -6.85 -5.06 31.91
C LEU A 341 -6.98 -4.51 33.33
N LEU A 342 -5.86 -4.29 34.03
CA LEU A 342 -5.87 -3.77 35.39
C LEU A 342 -6.50 -2.37 35.47
N ALA A 343 -6.07 -1.47 34.58
CA ALA A 343 -6.63 -0.12 34.50
C ALA A 343 -8.11 -0.13 34.10
N GLY A 344 -8.49 -1.02 33.17
CA GLY A 344 -9.89 -1.17 32.76
C GLY A 344 -10.79 -1.70 33.88
N ALA A 345 -10.35 -2.73 34.59
CA ALA A 345 -11.05 -3.26 35.77
C ALA A 345 -11.22 -2.18 36.84
N LEU A 346 -10.13 -1.48 37.18
CA LEU A 346 -10.16 -0.42 38.19
C LEU A 346 -11.10 0.71 37.79
N ALA A 347 -10.97 1.25 36.58
CA ALA A 347 -11.76 2.38 36.12
C ALA A 347 -13.26 2.05 36.05
N GLU A 348 -13.62 0.90 35.47
CA GLU A 348 -15.02 0.51 35.32
C GLU A 348 -15.67 0.15 36.66
N THR A 349 -15.01 -0.65 37.50
CA THR A 349 -15.59 -1.08 38.79
C THR A 349 -15.69 0.08 39.78
N LEU A 350 -14.74 1.02 39.74
CA LEU A 350 -14.77 2.23 40.57
C LEU A 350 -15.89 3.18 40.16
N ALA A 351 -16.13 3.35 38.86
CA ALA A 351 -17.15 4.26 38.36
C ALA A 351 -18.56 3.66 38.36
N CYS A 352 -18.67 2.34 38.21
CA CYS A 352 -19.94 1.61 38.14
C CYS A 352 -20.13 0.62 39.30
N ARG A 353 -19.80 1.04 40.54
CA ARG A 353 -19.82 0.18 41.75
C ARG A 353 -21.15 -0.55 41.97
N ASN A 354 -22.26 0.09 41.63
CA ASN A 354 -23.61 -0.42 41.86
C ASN A 354 -24.14 -1.28 40.71
N ARG A 355 -23.34 -1.56 39.68
CA ARG A 355 -23.76 -2.37 38.53
C ARG A 355 -23.87 -3.83 38.95
N THR A 356 -25.03 -4.42 38.68
CA THR A 356 -25.32 -5.84 39.00
C THR A 356 -24.73 -6.82 37.99
N THR A 357 -24.39 -6.36 36.79
CA THR A 357 -23.73 -7.16 35.76
C THR A 357 -22.21 -7.07 35.93
N PRO A 358 -21.51 -8.21 36.15
CA PRO A 358 -20.07 -8.19 36.33
C PRO A 358 -19.35 -7.93 35.00
N LEU A 359 -18.18 -7.33 35.09
CA LEU A 359 -17.31 -7.01 33.96
C LEU A 359 -16.71 -8.27 33.37
N VAL A 360 -16.71 -8.35 32.04
CA VAL A 360 -16.12 -9.42 31.22
C VAL A 360 -15.62 -8.85 29.89
N GLY A 361 -14.55 -9.41 29.34
CA GLY A 361 -14.10 -9.17 27.96
C GLY A 361 -12.68 -8.60 27.84
N ALA A 362 -11.96 -9.05 26.81
CA ALA A 362 -10.56 -8.67 26.54
C ALA A 362 -10.36 -7.20 26.13
N SER A 363 -11.46 -6.53 25.79
CA SER A 363 -11.51 -5.23 25.13
C SER A 363 -10.60 -4.15 25.70
N SER A 364 -10.50 -3.93 27.02
CA SER A 364 -9.60 -2.89 27.56
C SER A 364 -8.12 -3.22 27.32
N GLY A 365 -7.73 -4.50 27.39
CA GLY A 365 -6.40 -4.96 27.01
C GLY A 365 -6.16 -4.78 25.50
N VAL A 366 -7.14 -5.09 24.66
CA VAL A 366 -7.07 -4.84 23.21
C VAL A 366 -6.93 -3.35 22.90
N MET A 367 -7.65 -2.47 23.59
CA MET A 367 -7.51 -1.02 23.43
C MET A 367 -6.14 -0.52 23.86
N ALA A 368 -5.54 -1.13 24.90
CA ALA A 368 -4.17 -0.84 25.29
C ALA A 368 -3.17 -1.25 24.18
N LEU A 369 -3.37 -2.42 23.55
CA LEU A 369 -2.56 -2.86 22.41
C LEU A 369 -2.73 -1.90 21.21
N LEU A 370 -3.95 -1.48 20.89
CA LEU A 370 -4.21 -0.53 19.79
C LEU A 370 -3.54 0.83 20.03
N ALA A 371 -3.67 1.37 21.25
CA ALA A 371 -3.03 2.61 21.66
C ALA A 371 -1.50 2.52 21.58
N SER A 372 -0.94 1.36 21.92
CA SER A 372 0.50 1.11 21.82
C SER A 372 0.96 1.02 20.37
N LEU A 373 0.20 0.30 19.54
CA LEU A 373 0.49 0.14 18.13
C LEU A 373 0.39 1.45 17.35
N SER A 374 -0.55 2.34 17.70
CA SER A 374 -0.64 3.66 17.07
C SER A 374 0.53 4.57 17.41
N VAL A 375 1.20 4.37 18.54
CA VAL A 375 2.44 5.08 18.90
C VAL A 375 3.65 4.49 18.18
N LEU A 376 3.76 3.16 18.11
CA LEU A 376 4.94 2.50 17.55
C LEU A 376 4.91 2.38 16.02
N GLU A 377 3.72 2.29 15.43
CA GLU A 377 3.50 2.17 13.99
C GLU A 377 2.26 2.98 13.54
N PRO A 378 2.29 4.32 13.67
CA PRO A 378 1.16 5.19 13.33
C PRO A 378 0.71 5.04 11.86
N ASN A 379 1.64 4.73 10.96
CA ASN A 379 1.43 4.64 9.52
C ASN A 379 1.12 3.22 9.03
N ARG A 380 0.84 2.26 9.93
CA ARG A 380 0.38 0.94 9.50
C ARG A 380 -1.06 1.05 9.00
N TRP A 381 -1.28 0.68 7.74
CA TRP A 381 -2.59 0.72 7.10
C TRP A 381 -3.33 -0.62 7.19
N TRP A 382 -4.64 -0.52 7.39
CA TRP A 382 -5.54 -1.64 7.61
C TRP A 382 -6.68 -1.63 6.60
N TYR A 383 -7.02 -2.81 6.09
CA TYR A 383 -8.26 -3.00 5.35
C TYR A 383 -9.39 -3.29 6.33
N MET A 384 -10.37 -2.40 6.35
CA MET A 384 -11.52 -2.52 7.24
C MET A 384 -12.46 -3.59 6.69
N LEU A 385 -12.82 -4.55 7.54
CA LEU A 385 -13.92 -5.48 7.28
C LEU A 385 -15.24 -4.95 7.83
N PHE A 386 -15.17 -4.16 8.90
CA PHE A 386 -16.31 -3.55 9.59
C PHE A 386 -15.84 -2.20 10.17
N PRO A 387 -16.70 -1.16 10.25
CA PRO A 387 -18.08 -1.10 9.74
C PRO A 387 -18.17 -0.84 8.23
N ILE A 388 -17.08 -0.45 7.57
CA ILE A 388 -17.05 -0.10 6.14
C ILE A 388 -16.11 -1.08 5.42
N PRO A 389 -16.62 -2.22 4.91
CA PRO A 389 -15.80 -3.19 4.17
C PRO A 389 -15.04 -2.55 3.01
N GLY A 390 -13.72 -2.73 2.98
CA GLY A 390 -12.85 -2.26 1.90
C GLY A 390 -12.33 -0.84 2.06
N ALA A 391 -12.75 -0.10 3.09
CA ALA A 391 -12.11 1.16 3.46
C ALA A 391 -10.71 0.91 4.06
N THR A 392 -9.83 1.89 3.96
CA THR A 392 -8.50 1.82 4.58
C THR A 392 -8.32 2.86 5.66
N LEU A 393 -7.84 2.44 6.83
CA LEU A 393 -7.51 3.32 7.94
C LEU A 393 -6.14 2.96 8.50
N SER A 394 -5.41 3.97 8.96
CA SER A 394 -4.14 3.78 9.68
C SER A 394 -4.36 3.37 11.15
N SER A 395 -3.37 2.75 11.79
CA SER A 395 -3.39 2.46 13.23
C SER A 395 -3.68 3.71 14.07
N MET A 396 -3.14 4.85 13.65
CA MET A 396 -3.38 6.14 14.30
C MET A 396 -4.86 6.53 14.24
N GLN A 397 -5.47 6.52 13.05
CA GLN A 397 -6.90 6.83 12.91
C GLN A 397 -7.80 5.86 13.66
N LEU A 398 -7.45 4.57 13.69
CA LEU A 398 -8.19 3.58 14.47
C LEU A 398 -8.13 3.91 15.97
N ALA A 399 -6.96 4.31 16.47
CA ALA A 399 -6.82 4.76 17.85
C ALA A 399 -7.59 6.07 18.13
N ASP A 400 -7.61 7.02 17.19
CA ASP A 400 -8.31 8.30 17.33
C ASP A 400 -9.83 8.11 17.35
N ILE A 401 -10.37 7.34 16.40
CA ILE A 401 -11.79 7.00 16.35
C ILE A 401 -12.18 6.28 17.63
N ASN A 402 -11.36 5.31 18.05
CA ASN A 402 -11.59 4.57 19.28
C ASN A 402 -11.61 5.52 20.48
N LEU A 403 -10.60 6.38 20.66
CA LEU A 403 -10.56 7.36 21.74
C LEU A 403 -11.78 8.29 21.71
N ALA A 404 -12.13 8.84 20.55
CA ALA A 404 -13.26 9.75 20.38
C ALA A 404 -14.59 9.10 20.77
N VAL A 405 -14.87 7.88 20.29
CA VAL A 405 -16.09 7.13 20.64
C VAL A 405 -16.22 6.97 22.15
N HIS A 406 -15.11 6.63 22.82
CA HIS A 406 -15.10 6.40 24.26
C HIS A 406 -15.21 7.69 25.08
N LEU A 407 -14.56 8.78 24.64
CA LEU A 407 -14.69 10.09 25.27
C LEU A 407 -16.10 10.67 25.16
N VAL A 408 -16.84 10.35 24.09
CA VAL A 408 -18.24 10.76 23.92
C VAL A 408 -19.18 9.87 24.72
N ALA A 409 -18.96 8.55 24.72
CA ALA A 409 -19.87 7.59 25.35
C ALA A 409 -19.71 7.51 26.89
N ALA A 410 -18.50 7.64 27.42
CA ALA A 410 -18.24 7.50 28.86
C ALA A 410 -18.98 8.54 29.73
N PRO A 411 -19.01 9.85 29.39
CA PRO A 411 -19.78 10.84 30.15
C PRO A 411 -21.28 10.53 30.20
N ALA A 412 -21.86 10.03 29.12
CA ALA A 412 -23.27 9.64 29.08
C ALA A 412 -23.58 8.47 30.03
N VAL A 413 -22.66 7.50 30.14
CA VAL A 413 -22.79 6.38 31.10
C VAL A 413 -22.61 6.88 32.52
N LEU A 414 -21.60 7.71 32.79
CA LEU A 414 -21.36 8.31 34.11
C LEU A 414 -22.58 9.12 34.57
N TYR A 415 -23.12 9.97 33.72
CA TYR A 415 -24.31 10.76 34.02
C TYR A 415 -25.49 9.87 34.44
N ARG A 416 -25.74 8.76 33.73
CA ARG A 416 -26.81 7.82 34.08
C ARG A 416 -26.59 7.10 35.41
N GLN A 417 -25.34 6.84 35.81
CA GLN A 417 -25.03 6.20 37.10
C GLN A 417 -25.42 7.08 38.29
N PHE A 418 -25.30 8.41 38.15
CA PHE A 418 -25.59 9.35 39.22
C PHE A 418 -26.97 10.04 39.08
N SER A 419 -27.65 9.91 37.94
CA SER A 419 -28.94 10.55 37.68
C SER A 419 -30.11 9.81 38.33
N ARG A 420 -30.78 10.49 39.27
CA ARG A 420 -32.08 10.03 39.82
C ARG A 420 -33.22 10.09 38.80
N ARG A 421 -33.10 10.95 37.78
CA ARG A 421 -34.14 11.19 36.76
C ARG A 421 -34.07 10.19 35.61
N PHE A 422 -32.87 9.73 35.27
CA PHE A 422 -32.63 8.73 34.23
C PHE A 422 -31.79 7.57 34.78
N PRO A 423 -32.34 6.80 35.74
CA PRO A 423 -31.64 5.65 36.28
C PRO A 423 -31.38 4.63 35.16
N PRO A 424 -30.32 3.81 35.28
CA PRO A 424 -29.97 2.82 34.26
C PRO A 424 -31.04 1.73 34.20
N ARG A 425 -32.11 1.95 33.40
CA ARG A 425 -33.16 0.95 33.15
C ARG A 425 -32.68 -0.19 32.23
N TYR A 426 -31.69 0.11 31.39
CA TYR A 426 -30.94 -0.82 30.55
C TYR A 426 -29.52 -0.26 30.44
N GLY A 427 -28.57 -0.84 31.19
CA GLY A 427 -27.16 -0.43 31.08
C GLY A 427 -26.64 -0.65 29.66
N SER A 428 -25.76 0.23 29.18
CA SER A 428 -24.93 -0.12 28.04
C SER A 428 -24.16 -1.40 28.38
N ASN A 429 -24.21 -2.41 27.54
CA ASN A 429 -23.41 -3.64 27.67
C ASN A 429 -21.91 -3.40 27.38
N VAL A 430 -21.51 -2.14 27.16
CA VAL A 430 -20.14 -1.74 26.82
C VAL A 430 -19.53 -0.96 27.98
N ALA A 431 -18.35 -1.40 28.42
CA ALA A 431 -17.57 -0.84 29.52
C ALA A 431 -16.72 0.37 29.08
N TYR A 432 -17.37 1.43 28.61
CA TYR A 432 -16.67 2.58 27.99
C TYR A 432 -15.62 3.23 28.91
N ILE A 433 -15.84 3.23 30.23
CA ILE A 433 -14.92 3.84 31.20
C ILE A 433 -13.70 2.92 31.38
N GLY A 434 -13.92 1.61 31.49
CA GLY A 434 -12.86 0.61 31.47
C GLY A 434 -12.02 0.63 30.19
N HIS A 435 -12.65 0.87 29.05
CA HIS A 435 -11.93 1.00 27.77
C HIS A 435 -11.03 2.24 27.74
N LEU A 436 -11.49 3.39 28.24
CA LEU A 436 -10.63 4.57 28.41
C LEU A 436 -9.43 4.27 29.32
N GLY A 437 -9.66 3.58 30.45
CA GLY A 437 -8.59 3.12 31.33
C GLY A 437 -7.55 2.28 30.58
N GLY A 438 -7.99 1.36 29.72
CA GLY A 438 -7.13 0.56 28.85
C GLY A 438 -6.31 1.40 27.86
N ILE A 439 -6.93 2.36 27.18
CA ILE A 439 -6.27 3.25 26.21
C ILE A 439 -5.12 4.02 26.89
N PHE A 440 -5.41 4.67 28.03
CA PHE A 440 -4.40 5.44 28.76
C PHE A 440 -3.28 4.54 29.27
N ALA A 441 -3.61 3.38 29.86
CA ALA A 441 -2.59 2.44 30.34
C ALA A 441 -1.67 1.93 29.22
N GLY A 442 -2.21 1.62 28.04
CA GLY A 442 -1.40 1.24 26.87
C GLY A 442 -0.46 2.34 26.41
N TYR A 443 -0.95 3.58 26.34
CA TYR A 443 -0.13 4.75 26.01
C TYR A 443 1.04 4.92 27.00
N PHE A 444 0.75 4.93 28.31
CA PHE A 444 1.79 5.10 29.33
C PHE A 444 2.76 3.92 29.37
N ALA A 445 2.28 2.68 29.24
CA ALA A 445 3.14 1.50 29.15
C ALA A 445 4.10 1.60 27.96
N THR A 446 3.60 2.06 26.80
CA THR A 446 4.43 2.29 25.62
C THR A 446 5.49 3.37 25.87
N LYS A 447 5.16 4.45 26.58
CA LYS A 447 6.15 5.48 26.94
C LYS A 447 7.25 4.94 27.86
N VAL A 448 6.89 4.09 28.82
CA VAL A 448 7.88 3.39 29.65
C VAL A 448 8.76 2.48 28.80
N ILE A 449 8.19 1.75 27.84
CA ILE A 449 8.95 0.88 26.93
C ILE A 449 9.89 1.70 26.03
N GLN A 450 9.41 2.78 25.40
CA GLN A 450 10.26 3.71 24.63
C GLN A 450 11.44 4.23 25.47
N TRP A 451 11.20 4.58 26.74
CA TRP A 451 12.28 4.99 27.65
C TRP A 451 13.27 3.87 27.99
N ARG A 452 12.81 2.62 28.12
CA ARG A 452 13.70 1.45 28.31
C ARG A 452 14.57 1.22 27.08
N HIS A 453 14.01 1.42 25.88
CA HIS A 453 14.69 1.30 24.59
C HIS A 453 15.37 2.60 24.12
N ARG A 454 15.52 3.62 24.96
CA ARG A 454 16.02 4.96 24.55
C ARG A 454 17.39 4.97 23.86
N ASN A 455 18.19 3.92 24.06
CA ASN A 455 19.51 3.76 23.45
C ASN A 455 19.47 2.98 22.12
N ASP A 456 18.35 2.31 21.82
CA ASP A 456 18.16 1.57 20.58
C ASP A 456 17.60 2.50 19.50
N LYS A 457 18.44 2.87 18.53
CA LYS A 457 18.06 3.73 17.40
C LYS A 457 17.08 3.07 16.43
N SER A 458 16.94 1.74 16.45
CA SER A 458 16.00 0.99 15.61
C SER A 458 14.58 0.94 16.20
N PHE A 459 14.44 1.27 17.49
CA PHE A 459 13.15 1.35 18.16
C PHE A 459 12.46 2.69 17.86
N PRO A 460 11.12 2.75 17.68
CA PRO A 460 10.43 4.00 17.40
C PRO A 460 10.37 4.84 18.67
N HIS A 461 10.97 6.02 18.62
CA HIS A 461 10.96 6.98 19.74
C HIS A 461 10.07 8.20 19.49
N GLU A 462 9.43 8.29 18.32
CA GLU A 462 8.55 9.41 18.00
C GLU A 462 7.42 9.50 19.03
N SER A 463 7.12 10.74 19.43
CA SER A 463 6.01 10.98 20.34
C SER A 463 4.69 10.87 19.57
N TRP A 464 3.63 10.44 20.26
CA TRP A 464 2.30 10.38 19.66
C TRP A 464 1.90 11.74 19.08
N TRP A 465 2.25 12.84 19.77
CA TRP A 465 1.97 14.19 19.32
C TRP A 465 2.72 14.58 18.04
N ASP A 466 3.98 14.18 17.93
CA ASP A 466 4.77 14.49 16.73
C ASP A 466 4.31 13.66 15.53
N SER A 467 3.97 12.39 15.74
CA SER A 467 3.32 11.57 14.71
C SER A 467 1.99 12.20 14.26
N HIS A 468 1.18 12.73 15.18
CA HIS A 468 -0.07 13.42 14.82
C HIS A 468 0.15 14.67 13.99
N LYS A 469 1.10 15.54 14.39
CA LYS A 469 1.44 16.74 13.61
C LYS A 469 1.86 16.40 12.19
N ARG A 470 2.62 15.31 12.02
CA ARG A 470 3.17 14.92 10.72
C ARG A 470 2.14 14.21 9.85
N TYR A 471 1.35 13.29 10.43
CA TYR A 471 0.59 12.32 9.65
C TYR A 471 -0.93 12.52 9.70
N ALA A 472 -1.49 13.18 10.71
CA ALA A 472 -2.95 13.14 10.94
C ALA A 472 -3.75 13.71 9.77
N LEU A 473 -3.44 14.92 9.32
CA LEU A 473 -4.12 15.55 8.18
C LEU A 473 -3.97 14.72 6.90
N LEU A 474 -2.77 14.19 6.66
CA LEU A 474 -2.49 13.36 5.49
C LEU A 474 -3.32 12.06 5.52
N HIS A 475 -3.35 11.37 6.66
CA HIS A 475 -4.07 10.11 6.81
C HIS A 475 -5.58 10.28 6.62
N TRP A 476 -6.15 11.34 7.22
CA TRP A 476 -7.58 11.64 7.09
C TRP A 476 -7.95 12.05 5.67
N ARG A 477 -7.14 12.88 5.01
CA ARG A 477 -7.33 13.23 3.60
C ARG A 477 -7.26 12.00 2.71
N PHE A 478 -6.24 11.17 2.87
CA PHE A 478 -6.09 9.93 2.10
C PHE A 478 -7.30 9.01 2.29
N SER A 479 -7.76 8.82 3.54
CA SER A 479 -8.87 7.92 3.84
C SER A 479 -10.19 8.44 3.27
N ALA A 480 -10.37 9.77 3.24
CA ALA A 480 -11.51 10.40 2.58
C ALA A 480 -11.48 10.14 1.07
N GLU A 481 -10.35 10.38 0.40
CA GLU A 481 -10.19 10.11 -1.04
C GLU A 481 -10.38 8.61 -1.38
N ASP A 482 -9.84 7.70 -0.58
CA ASP A 482 -10.05 6.25 -0.79
C ASP A 482 -11.50 5.82 -0.53
N ALA A 483 -12.19 6.47 0.41
CA ALA A 483 -13.61 6.24 0.68
C ALA A 483 -14.51 6.78 -0.45
N ASP A 484 -14.18 7.93 -1.03
CA ASP A 484 -14.87 8.47 -2.20
C ASP A 484 -14.73 7.54 -3.40
N ASP A 485 -13.52 7.04 -3.65
CA ASP A 485 -13.25 6.05 -4.68
C ASP A 485 -14.01 4.73 -4.42
N LEU A 486 -14.05 4.27 -3.17
CA LEU A 486 -14.85 3.10 -2.79
C LEU A 486 -16.34 3.32 -3.07
N GLY A 487 -16.87 4.50 -2.72
CA GLY A 487 -18.26 4.87 -2.98
C GLY A 487 -18.57 4.93 -4.48
N GLU A 488 -17.66 5.49 -5.27
CA GLU A 488 -17.78 5.50 -6.73
C GLU A 488 -17.74 4.08 -7.31
N TRP A 489 -16.84 3.25 -6.82
CA TRP A 489 -16.73 1.85 -7.20
C TRP A 489 -18.02 1.09 -6.90
N MET A 490 -18.58 1.25 -5.69
CA MET A 490 -19.84 0.61 -5.30
C MET A 490 -21.01 1.06 -6.18
N ARG A 491 -21.08 2.35 -6.53
CA ARG A 491 -22.09 2.86 -7.48
C ARG A 491 -21.93 2.22 -8.85
N CYS A 492 -20.70 2.12 -9.37
CA CYS A 492 -20.44 1.47 -10.65
C CYS A 492 -20.79 -0.01 -10.62
N TRP A 493 -20.47 -0.72 -9.53
CA TRP A 493 -20.83 -2.12 -9.31
C TRP A 493 -22.34 -2.33 -9.32
N TYR A 494 -23.08 -1.47 -8.62
CA TYR A 494 -24.54 -1.51 -8.58
C TYR A 494 -25.14 -1.26 -9.97
N ARG A 495 -24.67 -0.23 -10.69
CA ARG A 495 -25.13 0.06 -12.06
C ARG A 495 -24.75 -1.02 -13.06
N ALA A 496 -23.58 -1.65 -12.93
CA ALA A 496 -23.20 -2.80 -13.75
C ALA A 496 -24.16 -3.99 -13.59
N ARG A 497 -24.70 -4.19 -12.38
CA ARG A 497 -25.72 -5.20 -12.10
C ARG A 497 -27.08 -4.86 -12.70
N GLN A 498 -27.41 -3.57 -12.79
CA GLN A 498 -28.66 -3.07 -13.36
C GLN A 498 -28.60 -2.79 -14.88
N ALA A 499 -27.43 -2.95 -15.50
CA ALA A 499 -27.20 -2.60 -16.89
C ALA A 499 -28.15 -3.33 -17.85
N TYR A 500 -28.81 -2.57 -18.72
CA TYR A 500 -29.82 -3.06 -19.66
C TYR A 500 -29.21 -3.87 -20.81
N ASN A 501 -27.95 -3.59 -21.15
CA ASN A 501 -27.23 -4.28 -22.23
C ASN A 501 -25.75 -4.54 -21.89
N ALA A 502 -25.10 -5.33 -22.74
CA ALA A 502 -23.71 -5.75 -22.54
C ALA A 502 -22.71 -4.58 -22.59
N ASN A 503 -22.97 -3.55 -23.41
CA ASN A 503 -22.08 -2.41 -23.57
C ASN A 503 -22.06 -1.53 -22.31
N GLU A 504 -23.22 -1.26 -21.73
CA GLU A 504 -23.34 -0.53 -20.48
C GLU A 504 -22.68 -1.29 -19.32
N ARG A 505 -22.84 -2.61 -19.28
CA ARG A 505 -22.17 -3.47 -18.30
C ARG A 505 -20.64 -3.42 -18.45
N ARG A 506 -20.14 -3.44 -19.68
CA ARG A 506 -18.70 -3.34 -19.99
C ARG A 506 -18.14 -1.97 -19.59
N TYR A 507 -18.88 -0.89 -19.85
CA TYR A 507 -18.51 0.47 -19.42
C TYR A 507 -18.30 0.56 -17.91
N TYR A 508 -19.28 0.12 -17.11
CA TYR A 508 -19.15 0.18 -15.64
C TYR A 508 -18.07 -0.75 -15.11
N ARG A 509 -17.82 -1.91 -15.75
CA ARG A 509 -16.68 -2.77 -15.39
C ARG A 509 -15.33 -2.10 -15.62
N ARG A 510 -15.13 -1.49 -16.80
CA ARG A 510 -13.89 -0.75 -17.08
C ARG A 510 -13.69 0.42 -16.12
N LYS A 511 -14.77 1.12 -15.77
CA LYS A 511 -14.71 2.19 -14.76
C LYS A 511 -14.32 1.67 -13.37
N MET A 512 -14.86 0.52 -12.96
CA MET A 512 -14.44 -0.14 -11.71
C MET A 512 -12.97 -0.55 -11.72
N GLU A 513 -12.43 -1.03 -12.84
CA GLU A 513 -11.00 -1.39 -12.98
C GLU A 513 -10.12 -0.16 -12.79
N VAL A 514 -10.43 0.96 -13.47
CA VAL A 514 -9.71 2.23 -13.32
C VAL A 514 -9.73 2.72 -11.86
N ILE A 515 -10.89 2.67 -11.20
CA ILE A 515 -11.00 3.08 -9.79
C ILE A 515 -10.20 2.13 -8.88
N SER A 516 -10.24 0.83 -9.16
CA SER A 516 -9.49 -0.17 -8.38
C SER A 516 -7.98 0.05 -8.51
N GLU A 517 -7.53 0.39 -9.72
CA GLU A 517 -6.12 0.70 -10.00
C GLU A 517 -5.68 1.99 -9.33
N ARG A 518 -6.47 3.07 -9.43
CA ARG A 518 -6.22 4.33 -8.72
C ARG A 518 -6.07 4.11 -7.22
N ARG A 519 -6.96 3.32 -6.61
CA ARG A 519 -6.87 2.96 -5.19
C ARG A 519 -5.64 2.13 -4.89
N ARG A 520 -5.28 1.17 -5.75
CA ARG A 520 -4.08 0.34 -5.60
C ARG A 520 -2.82 1.22 -5.59
N LEU A 521 -2.68 2.12 -6.55
CA LEU A 521 -1.55 3.05 -6.67
C LEU A 521 -1.45 3.99 -5.46
N ARG A 522 -2.59 4.59 -5.04
CA ARG A 522 -2.62 5.46 -3.86
C ARG A 522 -2.17 4.72 -2.60
N ARG A 523 -2.62 3.47 -2.42
CA ARG A 523 -2.25 2.62 -1.27
C ARG A 523 -0.78 2.20 -1.30
N SER A 524 -0.22 1.91 -2.48
CA SER A 524 1.22 1.58 -2.58
C SER A 524 2.13 2.78 -2.27
N ALA A 525 1.67 4.00 -2.50
CA ALA A 525 2.44 5.21 -2.15
C ALA A 525 2.59 5.43 -0.63
N LEU A 526 1.76 4.76 0.19
CA LEU A 526 1.79 4.86 1.65
C LEU A 526 2.58 3.74 2.34
N SER A 527 2.85 2.64 1.62
CA SER A 527 3.61 1.48 2.11
C SER A 527 5.09 1.66 1.86
#